data_AF-A0A8T4Z3Y1-F1
#
_entry.id   AF-A0A8T4Z3Y1-F1
#
_cell.length_a   1.000
_cell.length_b   1.000
_cell.length_c   1.000
_cell.angle_alpha   90.00
_cell.angle_beta   90.00
_cell.angle_gamma   90.00
#
_symmetry.space_group_name_H-M   'P 1'
#
loop_
_entity.id
_entity.type
_entity.pdbx_description
1 polymer ?
#
loop_
_entity_poly.entity_id
_entity_poly.type
_entity_poly.pdbx_seq_one_letter_code
_entity_poly.pdbx_strand_id
1 'polypeptide(L)'
;NHGYHCTLSTDTEVMAYLFDLLGRKHRLDYAIIAKILAAPFWDEVDRLEGDEYELIKALRITYSSALVNGPFSIIVGHSKGMVGLSDRLKLRPLVAGRRGYTLYISSEECGIREVCNSPDRIWAPKAGEPVIGRLID
;
A
#
# COMPACT_ATOMS: atom_id res chain seq x y z
N ASN A 1 -17.47 0.17 13.97
CA ASN A 1 -15.98 0.21 14.06
C ASN A 1 -15.29 -1.16 14.02
N HIS A 2 -15.94 -2.29 13.67
CA HIS A 2 -15.27 -3.62 13.58
C HIS A 2 -14.42 -4.02 14.82
N GLY A 3 -14.79 -3.54 16.02
CA GLY A 3 -14.06 -3.76 17.26
C GLY A 3 -12.83 -2.85 17.48
N TYR A 4 -12.58 -1.86 16.63
CA TYR A 4 -11.56 -0.83 16.85
C TYR A 4 -12.13 0.36 17.64
N HIS A 5 -11.28 0.97 18.46
CA HIS A 5 -11.59 2.17 19.21
C HIS A 5 -10.61 3.26 18.78
N CYS A 6 -11.14 4.34 18.19
CA CYS A 6 -10.34 5.47 17.74
C CYS A 6 -10.03 6.35 18.95
N THR A 7 -8.76 6.50 19.27
CA THR A 7 -8.28 7.18 20.49
C THR A 7 -7.43 8.39 20.18
N LEU A 8 -6.69 8.35 19.07
CA LEU A 8 -5.80 9.42 18.62
C LEU A 8 -6.54 10.42 17.73
N SER A 9 -7.70 10.03 17.18
CA SER A 9 -8.52 10.88 16.30
C SER A 9 -7.73 11.37 15.07
N THR A 10 -6.83 10.53 14.57
CA THR A 10 -6.04 10.81 13.36
C THR A 10 -6.47 9.89 12.23
N ASP A 11 -6.33 10.39 11.00
CA ASP A 11 -6.46 9.57 9.79
C ASP A 11 -5.46 8.40 9.76
N THR A 12 -4.24 8.62 10.26
CA THR A 12 -3.18 7.61 10.32
C THR A 12 -3.54 6.43 11.23
N GLU A 13 -4.23 6.69 12.35
CA GLU A 13 -4.79 5.63 13.21
C GLU A 13 -5.82 4.79 12.45
N VAL A 14 -6.71 5.45 11.70
CA VAL A 14 -7.70 4.75 10.86
C VAL A 14 -7.03 3.92 9.78
N MET A 15 -5.95 4.43 9.16
CA MET A 15 -5.16 3.67 8.17
C MET A 15 -4.58 2.40 8.79
N ALA A 16 -4.02 2.46 10.00
CA ALA A 16 -3.51 1.28 10.69
C ALA A 16 -4.62 0.24 10.94
N TYR A 17 -5.82 0.68 11.33
CA TYR A 17 -6.98 -0.20 11.52
C TYR A 17 -7.50 -0.80 10.23
N LEU A 18 -7.48 -0.07 9.12
CA LEU A 18 -7.84 -0.61 7.80
C LEU A 18 -6.87 -1.73 7.38
N PHE A 19 -5.56 -1.54 7.56
CA PHE A 19 -4.58 -2.60 7.28
C PHE A 19 -4.77 -3.83 8.16
N ASP A 20 -5.04 -3.64 9.46
CA ASP A 20 -5.31 -4.76 10.36
C ASP A 20 -6.61 -5.49 10.02
N LEU A 21 -7.69 -4.74 9.72
CA LEU A 21 -8.98 -5.30 9.36
C LEU A 21 -8.88 -6.14 8.08
N LEU A 22 -8.31 -5.56 7.02
CA LEU A 22 -8.24 -6.22 5.73
C LEU A 22 -7.21 -7.37 5.73
N GLY A 23 -6.04 -7.16 6.34
CA GLY A 23 -4.97 -8.15 6.35
C GLY A 23 -5.18 -9.27 7.37
N ARG A 24 -5.43 -8.95 8.63
CA ARG A 24 -5.50 -9.96 9.70
C ARG A 24 -6.89 -10.56 9.86
N LYS A 25 -7.94 -9.74 9.86
CA LYS A 25 -9.31 -10.23 10.07
C LYS A 25 -9.93 -10.80 8.79
N HIS A 26 -9.79 -10.12 7.67
CA HIS A 26 -10.34 -10.57 6.39
C HIS A 26 -9.38 -11.46 5.59
N ARG A 27 -8.11 -11.56 6.02
CA ARG A 27 -7.09 -12.44 5.42
C ARG A 27 -6.81 -12.16 3.94
N LEU A 28 -6.87 -10.88 3.56
CA LEU A 28 -6.56 -10.46 2.20
C LEU A 28 -5.06 -10.28 2.00
N ASP A 29 -4.59 -10.63 0.81
CA ASP A 29 -3.22 -10.34 0.39
C ASP A 29 -2.97 -8.84 0.27
N TYR A 30 -1.74 -8.39 0.57
CA TYR A 30 -1.39 -6.96 0.54
C TYR A 30 -1.56 -6.30 -0.83
N ALA A 31 -1.44 -7.07 -1.92
CA ALA A 31 -1.75 -6.57 -3.26
C ALA A 31 -3.25 -6.26 -3.43
N ILE A 32 -4.13 -7.07 -2.82
CA ILE A 32 -5.57 -6.82 -2.80
C ILE A 32 -5.91 -5.65 -1.89
N ILE A 33 -5.25 -5.55 -0.73
CA ILE A 33 -5.41 -4.40 0.17
C ILE A 33 -5.06 -3.09 -0.53
N ALA A 34 -3.96 -3.05 -1.30
CA ALA A 34 -3.61 -1.87 -2.10
C ALA A 34 -4.71 -1.51 -3.11
N LYS A 35 -5.27 -2.50 -3.82
CA LYS A 35 -6.39 -2.33 -4.75
C LYS A 35 -7.68 -1.84 -4.06
N ILE A 36 -7.85 -2.08 -2.76
CA ILE A 36 -8.98 -1.55 -1.96
C ILE A 36 -8.71 -0.10 -1.53
N LEU A 37 -7.55 0.15 -0.90
CA LEU A 37 -7.24 1.45 -0.28
C LEU A 37 -6.94 2.53 -1.31
N ALA A 38 -6.31 2.16 -2.43
CA ALA A 38 -5.92 3.03 -3.54
C ALA A 38 -6.57 2.56 -4.85
N ALA A 39 -7.88 2.31 -4.84
CA ALA A 39 -8.57 1.74 -5.99
C ALA A 39 -8.45 2.62 -7.27
N PRO A 40 -8.15 2.02 -8.44
CA PRO A 40 -8.01 2.75 -9.71
C PRO A 40 -9.31 3.43 -10.13
N PHE A 41 -9.23 4.49 -10.92
CA PHE A 41 -10.41 5.22 -11.41
C PHE A 41 -11.32 4.35 -12.27
N TRP A 42 -12.60 4.69 -12.37
CA TRP A 42 -13.57 3.88 -13.12
C TRP A 42 -13.20 3.75 -14.60
N ASP A 43 -12.67 4.79 -15.21
CA ASP A 43 -12.18 4.77 -16.60
C ASP A 43 -10.91 3.94 -16.79
N GLU A 44 -10.13 3.70 -15.74
CA GLU A 44 -9.05 2.69 -15.75
C GLU A 44 -9.62 1.29 -15.58
N VAL A 45 -10.61 1.12 -14.69
CA VAL A 45 -11.29 -0.15 -14.45
C VAL A 45 -12.01 -0.63 -15.71
N ASP A 46 -12.71 0.25 -16.41
CA ASP A 46 -13.47 -0.06 -17.62
C ASP A 46 -12.57 -0.52 -18.80
N ARG A 47 -11.25 -0.33 -18.69
CA ARG A 47 -10.25 -0.83 -19.66
C ARG A 47 -9.67 -2.19 -19.28
N LEU A 48 -9.98 -2.70 -18.09
CA LEU A 48 -9.59 -4.04 -17.66
C LEU A 48 -10.50 -5.08 -18.33
N GLU A 49 -9.97 -6.28 -18.55
CA GLU A 49 -10.69 -7.38 -19.19
C GLU A 49 -10.71 -8.63 -18.29
N GLY A 50 -11.72 -9.47 -18.47
CA GLY A 50 -11.84 -10.77 -17.81
C GLY A 50 -11.87 -10.70 -16.28
N ASP A 51 -11.17 -11.64 -15.65
CA ASP A 51 -11.18 -11.84 -14.20
C ASP A 51 -10.67 -10.63 -13.42
N GLU A 52 -9.77 -9.82 -14.00
CA GLU A 52 -9.24 -8.64 -13.31
C GLU A 52 -10.30 -7.54 -13.17
N TYR A 53 -11.11 -7.32 -14.22
CA TYR A 53 -12.23 -6.38 -14.18
C TYR A 53 -13.22 -6.78 -13.08
N GLU A 54 -13.66 -8.04 -13.08
CA GLU A 54 -14.64 -8.55 -12.12
C GLU A 54 -14.10 -8.50 -10.68
N LEU A 55 -12.82 -8.82 -10.49
CA LEU A 55 -12.17 -8.70 -9.18
C LEU A 55 -12.16 -7.24 -8.68
N ILE A 56 -11.69 -6.29 -9.47
CA ILE A 56 -11.60 -4.88 -9.05
C ILE A 56 -12.99 -4.31 -8.78
N LYS A 57 -13.98 -4.65 -9.62
CA LYS A 57 -15.36 -4.25 -9.44
C LYS A 57 -15.96 -4.80 -8.15
N ALA A 58 -15.76 -6.08 -7.87
CA ALA A 58 -16.19 -6.69 -6.62
C ALA A 58 -15.55 -6.01 -5.40
N LEU A 59 -14.23 -5.76 -5.44
CA LEU A 59 -13.53 -5.06 -4.37
C LEU A 59 -14.09 -3.65 -4.15
N ARG A 60 -14.35 -2.89 -5.22
CA ARG A 60 -14.94 -1.54 -5.13
C ARG A 60 -16.34 -1.55 -4.52
N ILE A 61 -17.15 -2.56 -4.80
CA ILE A 61 -18.49 -2.69 -4.23
C ILE A 61 -18.40 -3.07 -2.75
N THR A 62 -17.66 -4.14 -2.44
CA THR A 62 -17.58 -4.70 -1.08
C THR A 62 -16.86 -3.78 -0.10
N TYR A 63 -15.81 -3.09 -0.55
CA TYR A 63 -14.94 -2.27 0.28
C TYR A 63 -14.97 -0.78 -0.08
N SER A 64 -16.07 -0.31 -0.67
CA SER A 64 -16.27 1.10 -1.06
C SER A 64 -15.90 2.10 0.06
N SER A 65 -16.24 1.78 1.31
CA SER A 65 -15.97 2.62 2.49
C SER A 65 -14.50 2.63 2.95
N ALA A 66 -13.67 1.71 2.43
CA ALA A 66 -12.25 1.62 2.74
C ALA A 66 -11.37 2.33 1.69
N LEU A 67 -11.96 2.90 0.64
CA LEU A 67 -11.22 3.74 -0.30
C LEU A 67 -10.72 5.00 0.41
N VAL A 68 -9.39 5.19 0.40
CA VAL A 68 -8.75 6.33 1.06
C VAL A 68 -8.59 7.45 0.04
N ASN A 69 -9.48 8.43 0.12
CA ASN A 69 -9.41 9.62 -0.72
C ASN A 69 -8.57 10.70 -0.04
N GLY A 70 -7.38 10.95 -0.58
CA GLY A 70 -6.48 12.01 -0.13
C GLY A 70 -5.01 11.65 -0.38
N PRO A 71 -4.09 12.63 -0.38
CA PRO A 71 -2.66 12.37 -0.51
C PRO A 71 -2.14 11.51 0.65
N PHE A 72 -1.58 10.34 0.34
CA PHE A 72 -0.89 9.52 1.35
C PHE A 72 0.29 8.77 0.77
N SER A 73 1.27 8.51 1.62
CA SER A 73 2.40 7.63 1.39
C SER A 73 2.72 7.00 2.74
N ILE A 74 2.57 5.68 2.84
CA ILE A 74 2.65 4.95 4.11
C ILE A 74 3.60 3.77 3.97
N ILE A 75 4.21 3.40 5.10
CA ILE A 75 4.99 2.18 5.25
C ILE A 75 4.40 1.44 6.45
N VAL A 76 3.90 0.23 6.22
CA VAL A 76 3.28 -0.62 7.25
C VAL A 76 4.17 -1.83 7.50
N GLY A 77 4.67 -1.96 8.71
CA GLY A 77 5.43 -3.13 9.16
C GLY A 77 4.52 -4.18 9.81
N HIS A 78 4.84 -5.46 9.61
CA HIS A 78 4.21 -6.59 10.29
C HIS A 78 5.24 -7.69 10.56
N SER A 79 4.86 -8.71 11.32
CA SER A 79 5.78 -9.78 11.76
C SER A 79 6.40 -10.61 10.64
N LYS A 80 5.95 -10.46 9.39
CA LYS A 80 6.46 -11.21 8.22
C LYS A 80 7.08 -10.29 7.15
N GLY A 81 7.17 -8.99 7.39
CA GLY A 81 7.66 -8.05 6.38
C GLY A 81 7.10 -6.63 6.50
N MET A 82 7.07 -5.93 5.37
CA MET A 82 6.55 -4.57 5.29
C MET A 82 5.92 -4.27 3.93
N VAL A 83 5.04 -3.27 3.89
CA VAL A 83 4.38 -2.80 2.68
C VAL A 83 4.50 -1.27 2.59
N GLY A 84 5.04 -0.78 1.49
CA GLY A 84 4.94 0.63 1.11
C GLY A 84 3.78 0.84 0.12
N LEU A 85 2.98 1.89 0.32
CA LEU A 85 1.86 2.21 -0.57
C LEU A 85 1.66 3.73 -0.65
N SER A 86 1.41 4.23 -1.86
CA SER A 86 1.01 5.59 -2.13
C SER A 86 -0.44 5.66 -2.60
N ASP A 87 -1.04 6.85 -2.51
CA ASP A 87 -2.37 7.11 -3.05
C ASP A 87 -2.42 6.90 -4.58
N ARG A 88 -3.63 6.71 -5.11
CA ARG A 88 -3.89 6.44 -6.53
C ARG A 88 -3.55 7.59 -7.49
N LEU A 89 -3.22 8.78 -6.97
CA LEU A 89 -2.76 9.94 -7.73
C LEU A 89 -1.26 10.21 -7.52
N LYS A 90 -0.60 9.48 -6.61
CA LYS A 90 0.81 9.66 -6.21
C LYS A 90 1.12 11.10 -5.80
N LEU A 91 0.27 11.66 -4.93
CA LEU A 91 0.40 13.05 -4.46
C LEU A 91 1.47 13.20 -3.37
N ARG A 92 1.93 12.09 -2.78
CA ARG A 92 3.10 12.06 -1.89
C ARG A 92 4.19 11.16 -2.45
N PRO A 93 5.47 11.51 -2.25
CA PRO A 93 6.57 10.72 -2.78
C PRO A 93 6.71 9.40 -2.02
N LEU A 94 7.13 8.38 -2.76
CA LEU A 94 7.51 7.07 -2.25
C LEU A 94 8.61 6.55 -3.17
N VAL A 95 9.74 6.19 -2.58
CA VAL A 95 10.91 5.65 -3.26
C VAL A 95 11.22 4.31 -2.63
N ALA A 96 11.50 3.32 -3.47
CA ALA A 96 11.95 2.02 -3.05
C ALA A 96 13.36 1.75 -3.58
N GLY A 97 14.13 1.01 -2.80
CA GLY A 97 15.50 0.65 -3.12
C GLY A 97 15.78 -0.79 -2.74
N ARG A 98 16.75 -1.41 -3.39
CA ARG A 98 17.17 -2.78 -3.09
C ARG A 98 18.68 -2.91 -3.11
N ARG A 99 19.21 -3.66 -2.14
CA ARG A 99 20.58 -4.18 -2.17
C ARG A 99 20.60 -5.63 -1.70
N GLY A 100 20.97 -6.56 -2.58
CA GLY A 100 20.89 -8.00 -2.31
C GLY A 100 19.48 -8.44 -1.92
N TYR A 101 19.31 -8.91 -0.68
CA TYR A 101 18.02 -9.31 -0.11
C TYR A 101 17.35 -8.21 0.73
N THR A 102 17.99 -7.05 0.89
CA THR A 102 17.46 -5.94 1.67
C THR A 102 16.62 -5.02 0.79
N LEU A 103 15.39 -4.77 1.22
CA LEU A 103 14.49 -3.79 0.65
C LEU A 103 14.49 -2.53 1.52
N TYR A 104 14.55 -1.37 0.88
CA TYR A 104 14.47 -0.05 1.49
C TYR A 104 13.25 0.67 0.92
N ILE A 105 12.54 1.41 1.78
CA ILE A 105 11.43 2.28 1.36
C ILE A 105 11.58 3.59 2.13
N SER A 106 11.47 4.72 1.43
CA SER A 106 11.61 6.06 1.99
C SER A 106 10.75 7.05 1.20
N SER A 107 10.48 8.22 1.77
CA SER A 107 9.89 9.32 1.02
C SER A 107 10.82 9.84 -0.08
N GLU A 108 12.14 9.73 0.12
CA GLU A 108 13.18 10.25 -0.78
C GLU A 108 14.36 9.28 -0.92
N GLU A 109 15.05 9.34 -2.07
CA GLU A 109 16.23 8.51 -2.34
C GLU A 109 17.39 8.80 -1.37
N CYS A 110 17.53 10.05 -0.92
CA CYS A 110 18.58 10.45 0.03
C CYS A 110 18.51 9.63 1.32
N GLY A 111 17.31 9.38 1.86
CA GLY A 111 17.13 8.57 3.06
C GLY A 111 17.52 7.10 2.85
N ILE A 112 17.39 6.57 1.63
CA ILE A 112 17.89 5.23 1.30
C ILE A 112 19.42 5.25 1.23
N ARG A 113 19.99 6.27 0.57
CA ARG A 113 21.44 6.37 0.38
C ARG A 113 22.21 6.59 1.68
N GLU A 114 21.62 7.28 2.65
CA GLU A 114 22.20 7.45 3.98
C GLU A 114 22.46 6.11 4.67
N VAL A 115 21.55 5.14 4.49
CA VAL A 115 21.69 3.78 5.06
C VAL A 115 22.46 2.84 4.11
N CYS A 116 22.35 3.06 2.82
CA CYS A 116 22.91 2.21 1.77
C CYS A 116 23.49 3.06 0.63
N ASN A 117 24.79 3.38 0.73
CA ASN A 117 25.51 4.24 -0.24
C ASN A 117 25.39 3.80 -1.70
N SER A 118 25.33 2.48 -1.96
CA SER A 118 25.33 1.89 -3.31
C SER A 118 24.25 0.81 -3.43
N PRO A 119 22.97 1.20 -3.60
CA PRO A 119 21.88 0.25 -3.85
C PRO A 119 21.99 -0.32 -5.28
N ASP A 120 21.59 -1.58 -5.45
CA ASP A 120 21.58 -2.26 -6.76
C ASP A 120 20.49 -1.68 -7.67
N ARG A 121 19.38 -1.24 -7.06
CA ARG A 121 18.24 -0.64 -7.75
C ARG A 121 17.60 0.42 -6.86
N ILE A 122 17.21 1.53 -7.49
CA ILE A 122 16.28 2.54 -6.95
C ILE A 122 15.14 2.70 -7.95
N TRP A 123 13.90 2.83 -7.47
CA TRP A 123 12.76 3.16 -8.31
C TRP A 123 11.67 3.89 -7.51
N ALA A 124 10.82 4.62 -8.22
CA ALA A 124 9.62 5.23 -7.65
C ALA A 124 8.38 4.43 -8.08
N PRO A 125 7.71 3.68 -7.18
CA PRO A 125 6.51 2.89 -7.50
C PRO A 125 5.41 3.75 -8.13
N LYS A 126 4.61 3.22 -9.05
CA LYS A 126 3.48 3.96 -9.63
C LYS A 126 2.42 4.28 -8.55
N ALA A 127 1.50 5.16 -8.90
CA ALA A 127 0.38 5.49 -8.02
C ALA A 127 -0.42 4.24 -7.63
N GLY A 128 -0.72 4.05 -6.35
CA GLY A 128 -1.42 2.85 -5.86
C GLY A 128 -0.66 1.52 -6.00
N GLU A 129 0.57 1.52 -6.52
CA GLU A 129 1.38 0.31 -6.68
C GLU A 129 2.06 -0.04 -5.34
N PRO A 130 1.76 -1.20 -4.74
CA PRO A 130 2.38 -1.59 -3.48
C PRO A 130 3.81 -2.10 -3.68
N VAL A 131 4.70 -1.73 -2.76
CA VAL A 131 6.02 -2.33 -2.61
C VAL A 131 5.99 -3.28 -1.42
N ILE A 132 6.16 -4.57 -1.65
CA ILE A 132 6.02 -5.60 -0.62
C ILE A 132 7.38 -6.23 -0.34
N GLY A 133 7.85 -6.10 0.90
CA GLY A 133 9.00 -6.82 1.45
C GLY A 133 8.55 -7.96 2.33
N ARG A 134 9.19 -9.13 2.21
CA ARG A 134 8.97 -10.29 3.08
C ARG A 134 10.27 -10.64 3.78
N LEU A 135 10.18 -11.03 5.04
CA LEU A 135 11.31 -11.62 5.74
C LEU A 135 11.62 -12.98 5.11
N ILE A 136 12.90 -13.27 4.98
CA ILE A 136 13.40 -14.58 4.57
C ILE A 136 13.60 -15.37 5.87
N ASP A 137 12.96 -16.52 5.96
CA ASP A 137 13.13 -17.47 7.07
C ASP A 137 14.55 -18.08 7.08
#